data_AF-A0AAV5LXF2-F1
#
_entry.id   AF-A0AAV5LXF2-F1
#
_cell.length_a   1.000
_cell.length_b   1.000
_cell.length_c   1.000
_cell.angle_alpha   90.00
_cell.angle_beta   90.00
_cell.angle_gamma   90.00
#
_symmetry.space_group_name_H-M   'P 1'
#
loop_
_entity.id
_entity.type
_entity.pdbx_description
1 polymer ?
#
loop_
_entity_poly.entity_id
_entity_poly.type
_entity_poly.pdbx_seq_one_letter_code
_entity_poly.pdbx_strand_id
1 'polypeptide(L)'
;MDQVESVVAQIQGLSSSVSDVSALHNYLKQVDEVLHAESTGLLPFLDQLDPSKHSLGYLYFLEACTSGPVPVTNEQASVLALMIARFISSCAAEQIRLAPDKFIAVCKRFKDQVLLLGAPLRGVAPMLTAIRKLQSSTEHLTTLHPEFLLLCLLAKSYKTGLSILEDSIFEVDQPRDIFLYCYYGGMICIGHKCFQKALELLHNVVTAPMSTINAIAVEAYKKYILVSLIHNGQFSTSLPKYASSTAQRNLKNFCQPYVELANCYVNGKITELEVYVQANRDKFESDSNLGLVKQVVSSMYKQNIQRLTQTYLTLSLQDIANTVQLNSPKEAEMHVLQMIQDGEIYATINQKDGMVRFLEDPEQYKTCQMIERIDSSIQRIMSLSKKLMGMDELMSCDPLYLTKAGRERQRFDFDDFDSVPQKFNT
;
A
#
# COMPACT_ATOMS: atom_id res chain seq x y z
N MET A 1 -22.16 38.55 12.01
CA MET A 1 -23.36 38.45 11.13
C MET A 1 -23.21 39.27 9.85
N ASP A 2 -23.25 40.61 9.85
CA ASP A 2 -23.11 41.43 8.61
C ASP A 2 -21.86 41.12 7.78
N GLN A 3 -20.73 40.81 8.44
CA GLN A 3 -19.49 40.45 7.76
C GLN A 3 -19.55 39.09 7.07
N VAL A 4 -20.19 38.08 7.69
CA VAL A 4 -20.33 36.73 7.10
C VAL A 4 -21.34 36.74 5.95
N GLU A 5 -22.43 37.51 6.06
CA GLU A 5 -23.37 37.71 4.96
C GLU A 5 -22.69 38.37 3.75
N SER A 6 -21.82 39.35 3.99
CA SER A 6 -20.99 39.94 2.93
C SER A 6 -20.08 38.89 2.27
N VAL A 7 -19.48 37.98 3.05
CA VAL A 7 -18.64 36.91 2.49
C VAL A 7 -19.47 35.95 1.62
N VAL A 8 -20.67 35.58 2.06
CA VAL A 8 -21.59 34.73 1.27
C VAL A 8 -21.95 35.39 -0.06
N ALA A 9 -22.28 36.69 -0.05
CA ALA A 9 -22.57 37.44 -1.26
C ALA A 9 -21.37 37.48 -2.23
N GLN A 10 -20.15 37.65 -1.71
CA GLN A 10 -18.93 37.59 -2.51
C GLN A 10 -18.68 36.19 -3.11
N ILE A 11 -18.93 35.13 -2.33
CA ILE A 11 -18.83 33.75 -2.83
C ILE A 11 -19.81 33.52 -3.99
N GLN A 12 -21.07 33.95 -3.83
CA GLN A 12 -22.09 33.79 -4.88
C GLN A 12 -21.74 34.60 -6.14
N GLY A 13 -21.20 35.81 -5.97
CA GLY A 13 -20.82 36.68 -7.09
C GLY A 13 -19.56 36.25 -7.83
N LEU A 14 -18.59 35.61 -7.15
CA LEU A 14 -17.26 35.33 -7.71
C LEU A 14 -17.03 33.83 -8.04
N SER A 15 -18.08 33.02 -8.08
CA SER A 15 -17.97 31.58 -8.39
C SER A 15 -18.26 31.22 -9.86
N SER A 16 -18.46 32.20 -10.73
CA SER A 16 -18.91 32.01 -12.12
C SER A 16 -17.81 31.67 -13.13
N SER A 17 -16.62 32.24 -12.98
CA SER A 17 -15.52 32.08 -13.95
C SER A 17 -14.18 31.83 -13.27
N VAL A 18 -13.19 31.33 -14.01
CA VAL A 18 -11.85 31.00 -13.47
C VAL A 18 -11.14 32.24 -12.90
N SER A 19 -11.27 33.40 -13.55
CA SER A 19 -10.71 34.66 -13.05
C SER A 19 -11.38 35.08 -11.74
N ASP A 20 -12.70 34.92 -11.68
CA ASP A 20 -13.48 35.28 -10.48
C ASP A 20 -13.11 34.36 -9.32
N VAL A 21 -12.94 33.06 -9.57
CA VAL A 21 -12.55 32.08 -8.55
C VAL A 21 -11.14 32.36 -8.01
N SER A 22 -10.22 32.85 -8.84
CA SER A 22 -8.89 33.28 -8.37
C SER A 22 -8.99 34.52 -7.47
N ALA A 23 -9.81 35.50 -7.84
CA ALA A 23 -10.09 36.67 -6.98
C ALA A 23 -10.75 36.25 -5.67
N LEU A 24 -11.72 35.32 -5.73
CA LEU A 24 -12.39 34.74 -4.58
C LEU A 24 -11.39 34.03 -3.66
N HIS A 25 -10.44 33.27 -4.21
CA HIS A 25 -9.42 32.59 -3.42
C HIS A 25 -8.56 33.56 -2.61
N ASN A 26 -8.15 34.68 -3.22
CA ASN A 26 -7.38 35.72 -2.54
C ASN A 26 -8.20 36.41 -1.45
N TYR A 27 -9.48 36.69 -1.72
CA TYR A 27 -10.40 37.25 -0.73
C TYR A 27 -10.62 36.30 0.45
N LEU A 28 -10.89 35.02 0.20
CA LEU A 28 -11.11 34.01 1.23
C LEU A 28 -9.89 33.82 2.14
N LYS A 29 -8.67 33.93 1.60
CA LYS A 29 -7.44 33.93 2.41
C LYS A 29 -7.39 35.11 3.40
N GLN A 30 -7.90 36.27 3.02
CA GLN A 30 -7.90 37.46 3.89
C GLN A 30 -8.95 37.35 5.01
N VAL A 31 -10.09 36.72 4.74
CA VAL A 31 -11.18 36.56 5.71
C VAL A 31 -11.10 35.26 6.52
N ASP A 32 -10.08 34.42 6.30
CA ASP A 32 -9.98 33.08 6.89
C ASP A 32 -9.97 33.10 8.43
N GLU A 33 -9.25 34.06 9.03
CA GLU A 33 -9.23 34.24 10.48
C GLU A 33 -10.60 34.65 11.04
N VAL A 34 -11.34 35.47 10.28
CA VAL A 34 -12.69 35.92 10.66
C VAL A 34 -13.67 34.75 10.64
N LEU A 35 -13.58 33.88 9.62
CA LEU A 35 -14.40 32.67 9.54
C LEU A 35 -14.13 31.73 10.72
N HIS A 36 -12.87 31.59 11.14
CA HIS A 36 -12.54 30.79 12.32
C HIS A 36 -13.08 31.39 13.62
N ALA A 37 -13.05 32.72 13.76
CA ALA A 37 -13.60 33.42 14.91
C ALA A 37 -15.12 33.25 15.03
N GLU A 38 -15.85 33.21 13.91
CA GLU A 38 -17.32 33.02 13.87
C GLU A 38 -17.75 31.54 13.67
N SER A 39 -16.84 30.56 13.82
CA SER A 39 -17.03 29.14 13.49
C SER A 39 -18.32 28.47 14.00
N THR A 40 -18.84 28.89 15.16
CA THR A 40 -20.07 28.31 15.76
C THR A 40 -21.35 28.73 15.04
N GLY A 41 -21.35 29.84 14.30
CA GLY A 41 -22.51 30.41 13.62
C GLY A 41 -22.53 30.21 12.11
N LEU A 42 -21.52 29.55 11.52
CA LEU A 42 -21.36 29.47 10.06
C LEU A 42 -22.25 28.41 9.39
N LEU A 43 -22.66 27.36 10.10
CA LEU A 43 -23.41 26.23 9.53
C LEU A 43 -24.69 26.64 8.76
N PRO A 44 -25.56 27.54 9.26
CA PRO A 44 -26.77 27.94 8.54
C PRO A 44 -26.51 28.65 7.20
N PHE A 45 -25.34 29.26 7.02
CA PHE A 45 -24.99 29.94 5.77
C PHE A 45 -24.63 28.95 4.65
N LEU A 46 -24.30 27.70 4.98
CA LEU A 46 -24.04 26.66 3.98
C LEU A 46 -25.28 26.32 3.15
N ASP A 47 -26.49 26.50 3.71
CA ASP A 47 -27.75 26.27 2.98
C ASP A 47 -27.96 27.29 1.83
N GLN A 48 -27.25 28.42 1.88
CA GLN A 48 -27.28 29.46 0.83
C GLN A 48 -26.25 29.21 -0.28
N LEU A 49 -25.37 28.21 -0.12
CA LEU A 49 -24.28 27.91 -1.01
C LEU A 49 -24.48 26.55 -1.70
N ASP A 50 -24.56 26.57 -3.03
CA ASP A 50 -24.49 25.35 -3.84
C ASP A 50 -23.09 24.68 -3.74
N PRO A 51 -22.97 23.42 -3.27
CA PRO A 51 -21.69 22.74 -3.11
C PRO A 51 -20.89 22.55 -4.39
N SER A 52 -21.53 22.50 -5.55
CA SER A 52 -20.91 22.27 -6.87
C SER A 52 -20.45 23.56 -7.53
N LYS A 53 -21.20 24.65 -7.37
CA LYS A 53 -20.87 25.96 -7.94
C LYS A 53 -19.93 26.75 -7.04
N HIS A 54 -20.18 26.73 -5.74
CA HIS A 54 -19.47 27.55 -4.75
C HIS A 54 -18.47 26.72 -3.93
N SER A 55 -17.89 25.67 -4.52
CA SER A 55 -17.10 24.68 -3.79
C SER A 55 -15.95 25.26 -2.98
N LEU A 56 -15.25 26.29 -3.49
CA LEU A 56 -14.17 26.95 -2.78
C LEU A 56 -14.66 27.68 -1.52
N GLY A 57 -15.71 28.50 -1.64
CA GLY A 57 -16.29 29.21 -0.50
C GLY A 57 -16.91 28.24 0.51
N TYR A 58 -17.65 27.24 0.02
CA TYR A 58 -18.22 26.18 0.84
C TYR A 58 -17.13 25.43 1.63
N LEU A 59 -15.98 25.16 1.01
CA LEU A 59 -14.84 24.51 1.67
C LEU A 59 -14.30 25.34 2.84
N TYR A 60 -14.13 26.65 2.67
CA TYR A 60 -13.65 27.52 3.76
C TYR A 60 -14.63 27.55 4.94
N PHE A 61 -15.93 27.64 4.67
CA PHE A 61 -16.95 27.61 5.72
C PHE A 61 -16.97 26.25 6.43
N LEU A 62 -16.95 25.16 5.66
CA LEU A 62 -16.99 23.81 6.21
C LEU A 62 -15.74 23.49 7.02
N GLU A 63 -14.56 23.92 6.58
CA GLU A 63 -13.30 23.77 7.31
C GLU A 63 -13.32 24.56 8.63
N ALA A 64 -13.73 25.83 8.60
CA ALA A 64 -13.89 26.63 9.82
C ALA A 64 -14.94 26.05 10.79
N CYS A 65 -16.05 25.49 10.30
CA CYS A 65 -17.05 24.79 11.13
C CYS A 65 -16.49 23.51 11.77
N THR A 66 -15.52 22.87 11.14
CA THR A 66 -15.01 21.55 11.52
C THR A 66 -13.69 21.61 12.28
N SER A 67 -13.00 22.76 12.29
CA SER A 67 -11.75 23.00 13.02
C SER A 67 -11.94 23.12 14.54
N GLY A 68 -13.15 23.41 15.00
CA GLY A 68 -13.54 23.43 16.42
C GLY A 68 -13.56 22.05 17.10
N PRO A 69 -13.88 21.99 18.42
CA PRO A 69 -13.93 20.75 19.19
C PRO A 69 -14.90 19.72 18.58
N VAL A 70 -14.55 18.44 18.70
CA VAL A 70 -15.32 17.31 18.12
C VAL A 70 -16.76 17.35 18.65
N PRO A 71 -17.79 17.11 17.82
CA PRO A 71 -19.16 17.04 18.28
C PRO A 71 -19.32 16.10 19.48
N VAL A 72 -19.96 16.59 20.53
CA VAL A 72 -20.08 15.89 21.83
C VAL A 72 -21.11 14.74 21.76
N THR A 73 -22.00 14.77 20.76
CA THR A 73 -23.08 13.80 20.61
C THR A 73 -23.03 13.07 19.26
N ASN A 74 -23.48 11.81 19.25
CA ASN A 74 -23.55 11.00 18.03
C ASN A 74 -24.49 11.60 16.97
N GLU A 75 -25.54 12.32 17.38
CA GLU A 75 -26.48 12.97 16.45
C GLU A 75 -25.80 14.09 15.67
N GLN A 76 -25.09 14.99 16.37
CA GLN A 76 -24.33 16.08 15.73
C GLN A 76 -23.24 15.53 14.82
N ALA A 77 -22.52 14.50 15.26
CA ALA A 77 -21.52 13.83 14.43
C ALA A 77 -22.13 13.21 13.16
N SER A 78 -23.33 12.61 13.26
CA SER A 78 -24.02 12.03 12.11
C SER A 78 -24.49 13.08 11.10
N VAL A 79 -25.02 14.21 11.57
CA VAL A 79 -25.46 15.31 10.69
C VAL A 79 -24.27 15.91 9.96
N LEU A 80 -23.18 16.19 10.69
CA LEU A 80 -21.97 16.76 10.11
C LEU A 80 -21.29 15.80 9.12
N ALA A 81 -21.21 14.51 9.45
CA ALA A 81 -20.66 13.51 8.54
C ALA A 81 -21.47 13.42 7.22
N LEU A 82 -22.79 13.49 7.30
CA LEU A 82 -23.66 13.50 6.13
C LEU A 82 -23.46 14.76 5.27
N MET A 83 -23.33 15.92 5.91
CA MET A 83 -23.04 17.18 5.24
C MET A 83 -21.70 17.14 4.50
N ILE A 84 -20.63 16.67 5.16
CA ILE A 84 -19.31 16.54 4.53
C ILE A 84 -19.33 15.52 3.39
N ALA A 85 -19.99 14.36 3.55
CA ALA A 85 -20.11 13.35 2.50
C ALA A 85 -20.83 13.88 1.26
N ARG A 86 -21.90 14.68 1.44
CA ARG A 86 -22.60 15.36 0.35
C ARG A 86 -21.69 16.36 -0.36
N PHE A 87 -20.96 17.20 0.40
CA PHE A 87 -20.00 18.14 -0.16
C PHE A 87 -18.92 17.44 -0.99
N ILE A 88 -18.26 16.40 -0.45
CA ILE A 88 -17.25 15.61 -1.16
C ILE A 88 -17.79 15.04 -2.46
N SER A 89 -19.05 14.58 -2.47
CA SER A 89 -19.70 14.02 -3.64
C SER A 89 -19.96 15.07 -4.73
N SER A 90 -20.39 16.28 -4.34
CA SER A 90 -20.85 17.32 -5.26
C SER A 90 -19.80 18.37 -5.66
N CYS A 91 -18.73 18.56 -4.88
CA CYS A 91 -17.78 19.65 -5.10
C CYS A 91 -17.01 19.58 -6.44
N ALA A 92 -16.67 20.73 -7.00
CA ALA A 92 -15.85 20.85 -8.19
C ALA A 92 -14.37 20.65 -7.86
N ALA A 93 -13.71 19.71 -8.58
CA ALA A 93 -12.31 19.35 -8.36
C ALA A 93 -11.36 20.56 -8.56
N GLU A 94 -11.61 21.37 -9.58
CA GLU A 94 -10.80 22.56 -9.91
C GLU A 94 -10.76 23.57 -8.77
N GLN A 95 -11.89 23.79 -8.11
CA GLN A 95 -11.99 24.75 -7.01
C GLN A 95 -11.35 24.22 -5.72
N ILE A 96 -11.59 22.95 -5.35
CA ILE A 96 -10.99 22.40 -4.11
C ILE A 96 -9.47 22.29 -4.21
N ARG A 97 -8.91 22.11 -5.42
CA ARG A 97 -7.46 22.07 -5.66
C ARG A 97 -6.77 23.41 -5.46
N LEU A 98 -7.51 24.53 -5.37
CA LEU A 98 -6.95 25.83 -4.99
C LEU A 98 -6.63 25.92 -3.49
N ALA A 99 -7.26 25.08 -2.65
CA ALA A 99 -7.04 25.03 -1.20
C ALA A 99 -6.96 23.57 -0.73
N PRO A 100 -5.96 22.79 -1.19
CA PRO A 100 -5.89 21.34 -0.93
C PRO A 100 -5.77 21.02 0.55
N ASP A 101 -5.03 21.82 1.32
CA ASP A 101 -4.83 21.61 2.76
C ASP A 101 -6.15 21.67 3.54
N LYS A 102 -7.03 22.61 3.20
CA LYS A 102 -8.37 22.73 3.80
C LYS A 102 -9.25 21.54 3.43
N PHE A 103 -9.20 21.09 2.17
CA PHE A 103 -9.94 19.91 1.73
C PHE A 103 -9.48 18.64 2.44
N ILE A 104 -8.15 18.48 2.62
CA ILE A 104 -7.55 17.39 3.38
C ILE A 104 -8.01 17.43 4.84
N ALA A 105 -8.01 18.61 5.47
CA ALA A 105 -8.46 18.78 6.86
C ALA A 105 -9.93 18.35 7.05
N VAL A 106 -10.82 18.79 6.17
CA VAL A 106 -12.23 18.39 6.16
C VAL A 106 -12.40 16.88 5.99
N CYS A 107 -11.67 16.27 5.05
CA CYS A 107 -11.72 14.81 4.82
C CYS A 107 -11.20 14.02 6.03
N LYS A 108 -10.13 14.47 6.68
CA LYS A 108 -9.62 13.87 7.92
C LYS A 108 -10.64 13.99 9.05
N ARG A 109 -11.31 15.13 9.17
CA ARG A 109 -12.40 15.31 10.15
C ARG A 109 -13.57 14.38 9.90
N PHE A 110 -13.95 14.22 8.63
CA PHE A 110 -14.99 13.29 8.22
C PHE A 110 -14.65 11.85 8.60
N LYS A 111 -13.41 11.41 8.35
CA LYS A 111 -12.90 10.11 8.81
C LYS A 111 -13.05 9.97 10.33
N ASP A 112 -12.61 10.95 11.12
CA ASP A 112 -12.71 10.90 12.57
C ASP A 112 -14.16 10.78 13.06
N GLN A 113 -15.10 11.46 12.40
CA GLN A 113 -16.54 11.38 12.70
C GLN A 113 -17.13 10.01 12.40
N VAL A 114 -16.83 9.41 11.24
CA VAL A 114 -17.36 8.07 10.94
C VAL A 114 -16.76 6.98 11.84
N LEU A 115 -15.54 7.19 12.33
CA LEU A 115 -14.91 6.32 13.33
C LEU A 115 -15.55 6.48 14.70
N LEU A 116 -15.83 7.71 15.13
CA LEU A 116 -16.54 8.00 16.38
C LEU A 116 -17.94 7.34 16.39
N LEU A 117 -18.62 7.35 15.25
CA LEU A 117 -19.93 6.71 15.06
C LEU A 117 -19.87 5.18 14.97
N GLY A 118 -18.68 4.57 14.99
CA GLY A 118 -18.50 3.12 14.80
C GLY A 118 -18.93 2.62 13.41
N ALA A 119 -18.98 3.50 12.41
CA ALA A 119 -19.49 3.22 11.08
C ALA A 119 -18.46 3.51 9.96
N PRO A 120 -17.26 2.89 9.98
CA PRO A 120 -16.18 3.19 9.04
C PRO A 120 -16.57 2.97 7.57
N LEU A 121 -17.49 2.03 7.29
CA LEU A 121 -17.99 1.75 5.94
C LEU A 121 -18.63 2.99 5.28
N ARG A 122 -19.27 3.88 6.06
CA ARG A 122 -19.87 5.13 5.55
C ARG A 122 -18.82 6.09 4.99
N GLY A 123 -17.57 5.98 5.44
CA GLY A 123 -16.47 6.81 4.98
C GLY A 123 -15.82 6.33 3.68
N VAL A 124 -15.95 5.04 3.33
CA VAL A 124 -15.20 4.40 2.24
C VAL A 124 -15.48 5.07 0.89
N ALA A 125 -16.75 5.14 0.46
CA ALA A 125 -17.10 5.69 -0.85
C ALA A 125 -16.80 7.20 -0.97
N PRO A 126 -17.17 8.07 0.01
CA PRO A 126 -16.81 9.48 -0.06
C PRO A 126 -15.29 9.70 -0.08
N MET A 127 -14.51 8.99 0.73
CA MET A 127 -13.05 9.14 0.75
C MET A 127 -12.39 8.73 -0.57
N LEU A 128 -12.91 7.69 -1.24
CA LEU A 128 -12.44 7.33 -2.58
C LEU A 128 -12.72 8.45 -3.60
N THR A 129 -13.92 9.05 -3.54
CA THR A 129 -14.26 10.22 -4.36
C THR A 129 -13.35 11.41 -4.05
N ALA A 130 -13.04 11.65 -2.77
CA ALA A 130 -12.14 12.73 -2.35
C ALA A 130 -10.74 12.56 -2.95
N ILE A 131 -10.16 11.35 -2.89
CA ILE A 131 -8.86 11.04 -3.50
C ILE A 131 -8.89 11.37 -4.99
N ARG A 132 -9.89 10.88 -5.72
CA ARG A 132 -10.01 11.08 -7.18
C ARG A 132 -10.16 12.54 -7.57
N LYS A 133 -10.83 13.35 -6.74
CA LYS A 133 -10.96 14.79 -6.99
C LYS A 133 -9.70 15.56 -6.61
N LEU A 134 -9.00 15.17 -5.55
CA LEU A 134 -7.80 15.84 -5.09
C LEU A 134 -6.59 15.55 -6.00
N GLN A 135 -6.41 14.30 -6.43
CA GLN A 135 -5.26 13.89 -7.22
C GLN A 135 -5.23 14.58 -8.60
N SER A 136 -4.06 15.05 -9.02
CA SER A 136 -3.80 15.54 -10.37
C SER A 136 -3.55 14.40 -11.35
N SER A 137 -2.98 13.30 -10.87
CA SER A 137 -2.65 12.06 -11.58
C SER A 137 -2.85 10.87 -10.65
N THR A 138 -3.16 9.69 -11.21
CA THR A 138 -3.21 8.41 -10.46
C THR A 138 -1.83 7.96 -9.97
N GLU A 139 -0.77 8.63 -10.44
CA GLU A 139 0.61 8.34 -10.06
C GLU A 139 1.07 9.10 -8.80
N HIS A 140 0.24 10.02 -8.28
CA HIS A 140 0.55 10.88 -7.14
C HIS A 140 -0.10 10.36 -5.85
N LEU A 141 0.71 10.11 -4.82
CA LEU A 141 0.23 9.71 -3.50
C LEU A 141 -0.22 10.94 -2.70
N THR A 142 -1.51 11.22 -2.74
CA THR A 142 -2.13 12.21 -1.85
C THR A 142 -2.17 11.72 -0.39
N THR A 143 -2.22 12.67 0.54
CA THR A 143 -2.34 12.41 2.00
C THR A 143 -3.64 11.70 2.42
N LEU A 144 -4.63 11.59 1.51
CA LEU A 144 -5.91 10.92 1.76
C LEU A 144 -5.85 9.41 1.49
N HIS A 145 -4.88 8.92 0.72
CA HIS A 145 -4.77 7.48 0.41
C HIS A 145 -4.62 6.62 1.67
N PRO A 146 -3.72 6.92 2.63
CA PRO A 146 -3.61 6.11 3.84
C PRO A 146 -4.87 6.15 4.70
N GLU A 147 -5.55 7.30 4.76
CA GLU A 147 -6.78 7.49 5.53
C GLU A 147 -7.94 6.65 4.95
N PHE A 148 -8.04 6.58 3.63
CA PHE A 148 -8.98 5.71 2.93
C PHE A 148 -8.67 4.22 3.14
N LEU A 149 -7.41 3.81 3.03
CA LEU A 149 -7.01 2.41 3.26
C LEU A 149 -7.30 1.98 4.70
N LEU A 150 -7.08 2.86 5.68
CA LEU A 150 -7.44 2.61 7.07
C LEU A 150 -8.94 2.36 7.22
N LEU A 151 -9.80 3.19 6.60
CA LEU A 151 -11.25 2.97 6.61
C LEU A 151 -11.63 1.64 5.95
N CYS A 152 -11.01 1.29 4.82
CA CYS A 152 -11.24 0.01 4.15
C CYS A 152 -10.86 -1.18 5.05
N LEU A 153 -9.75 -1.07 5.78
CA LEU A 153 -9.28 -2.11 6.70
C LEU A 153 -10.28 -2.30 7.86
N LEU A 154 -10.70 -1.20 8.50
CA LEU A 154 -11.64 -1.23 9.62
C LEU A 154 -13.05 -1.69 9.20
N ALA A 155 -13.50 -1.29 8.01
CA ALA A 155 -14.77 -1.73 7.44
C ALA A 155 -14.72 -3.14 6.82
N LYS A 156 -13.53 -3.78 6.76
CA LYS A 156 -13.27 -5.04 6.04
C LYS A 156 -13.66 -5.00 4.55
N SER A 157 -13.58 -3.81 3.93
CA SER A 157 -13.91 -3.57 2.52
C SER A 157 -12.66 -3.71 1.62
N TYR A 158 -12.03 -4.89 1.64
CA TYR A 158 -10.73 -5.11 0.98
C TYR A 158 -10.78 -4.92 -0.54
N LYS A 159 -11.89 -5.31 -1.20
CA LYS A 159 -12.07 -5.15 -2.64
C LYS A 159 -12.00 -3.68 -3.08
N THR A 160 -12.59 -2.78 -2.30
CA THR A 160 -12.54 -1.34 -2.57
C THR A 160 -11.16 -0.77 -2.25
N GLY A 161 -10.48 -1.29 -1.24
CA GLY A 161 -9.08 -0.91 -0.95
C GLY A 161 -8.12 -1.30 -2.08
N LEU A 162 -8.30 -2.47 -2.70
CA LEU A 162 -7.46 -2.96 -3.79
C LEU A 162 -7.49 -2.07 -5.03
N SER A 163 -8.63 -1.42 -5.33
CA SER A 163 -8.77 -0.64 -6.57
C SER A 163 -7.80 0.53 -6.71
N ILE A 164 -7.23 1.04 -5.60
CA ILE A 164 -6.20 2.09 -5.64
C ILE A 164 -4.78 1.53 -5.50
N LEU A 165 -4.64 0.25 -5.12
CA LEU A 165 -3.33 -0.42 -4.97
C LEU A 165 -2.83 -1.01 -6.31
N GLU A 166 -3.71 -1.07 -7.30
CA GLU A 166 -3.41 -1.41 -8.69
C GLU A 166 -2.66 -0.28 -9.40
N ASP A 167 -2.87 0.96 -8.97
CA ASP A 167 -2.21 2.14 -9.53
C ASP A 167 -0.70 2.15 -9.20
N SER A 168 0.10 2.58 -10.17
CA SER A 168 1.55 2.73 -10.00
C SER A 168 1.87 4.13 -9.51
N ILE A 169 2.25 4.24 -8.24
CA ILE A 169 2.59 5.50 -7.58
C ILE A 169 4.08 5.80 -7.75
N PHE A 170 4.38 7.03 -8.17
CA PHE A 170 5.76 7.51 -8.40
C PHE A 170 6.06 8.83 -7.68
N GLU A 171 5.05 9.63 -7.36
CA GLU A 171 5.21 10.91 -6.69
C GLU A 171 4.64 10.85 -5.26
N VAL A 172 5.41 11.34 -4.30
CA VAL A 172 5.06 11.32 -2.88
C VAL A 172 5.54 12.61 -2.22
N ASP A 173 4.63 13.32 -1.57
CA ASP A 173 4.98 14.58 -0.89
C ASP A 173 5.48 14.34 0.55
N GLN A 174 4.88 13.38 1.26
CA GLN A 174 5.10 13.17 2.68
C GLN A 174 5.62 11.76 2.97
N PRO A 175 6.81 11.61 3.61
CA PRO A 175 7.36 10.31 3.93
C PRO A 175 6.41 9.44 4.77
N ARG A 176 5.73 10.02 5.76
CA ARG A 176 4.79 9.27 6.62
C ARG A 176 3.66 8.61 5.81
N ASP A 177 3.20 9.25 4.76
CA ASP A 177 2.06 8.78 3.98
C ASP A 177 2.43 7.55 3.16
N ILE A 178 3.65 7.44 2.64
CA ILE A 178 4.12 6.21 1.98
C ILE A 178 4.26 5.04 2.96
N PHE A 179 4.75 5.27 4.19
CA PHE A 179 4.81 4.22 5.23
C PHE A 179 3.41 3.66 5.51
N LEU A 180 2.42 4.53 5.71
CA LEU A 180 1.06 4.11 6.03
C LEU A 180 0.33 3.51 4.81
N TYR A 181 0.50 4.10 3.63
CA TYR A 181 -0.08 3.60 2.39
C TYR A 181 0.37 2.16 2.14
N CYS A 182 1.69 1.91 2.17
CA CYS A 182 2.23 0.58 1.93
C CYS A 182 1.90 -0.39 3.07
N TYR A 183 1.90 0.05 4.33
CA TYR A 183 1.54 -0.83 5.45
C TYR A 183 0.06 -1.26 5.41
N TYR A 184 -0.87 -0.31 5.29
CA TYR A 184 -2.31 -0.62 5.22
C TYR A 184 -2.67 -1.35 3.92
N GLY A 185 -2.04 -0.97 2.80
CA GLY A 185 -2.19 -1.69 1.54
C GLY A 185 -1.70 -3.14 1.64
N GLY A 186 -0.54 -3.35 2.27
CA GLY A 186 -0.02 -4.69 2.58
C GLY A 186 -0.99 -5.51 3.41
N MET A 187 -1.59 -4.93 4.45
CA MET A 187 -2.61 -5.61 5.27
C MET A 187 -3.88 -5.98 4.47
N ILE A 188 -4.34 -5.09 3.57
CA ILE A 188 -5.48 -5.37 2.70
C ILE A 188 -5.14 -6.51 1.72
N CYS A 189 -3.96 -6.48 1.10
CA CYS A 189 -3.49 -7.56 0.23
C CYS A 189 -3.37 -8.89 0.97
N ILE A 190 -2.86 -8.89 2.22
CA ILE A 190 -2.84 -10.08 3.09
C ILE A 190 -4.26 -10.60 3.33
N GLY A 191 -5.21 -9.71 3.69
CA GLY A 191 -6.61 -10.07 3.91
C GLY A 191 -7.29 -10.69 2.68
N HIS A 192 -6.85 -10.30 1.48
CA HIS A 192 -7.32 -10.86 0.21
C HIS A 192 -6.46 -12.04 -0.31
N LYS A 193 -5.44 -12.47 0.44
CA LYS A 193 -4.44 -13.48 0.05
C LYS A 193 -3.63 -13.14 -1.22
N CYS A 194 -3.54 -11.87 -1.60
CA CYS A 194 -2.64 -11.37 -2.64
C CYS A 194 -1.22 -11.20 -2.09
N PHE A 195 -0.57 -12.32 -1.72
CA PHE A 195 0.69 -12.28 -0.98
C PHE A 195 1.84 -11.63 -1.76
N GLN A 196 1.94 -11.83 -3.08
CA GLN A 196 2.95 -11.18 -3.91
C GLN A 196 2.91 -9.65 -3.79
N LYS A 197 1.74 -9.05 -3.99
CA LYS A 197 1.56 -7.60 -3.85
C LYS A 197 1.76 -7.12 -2.41
N ALA A 198 1.35 -7.92 -1.42
CA ALA A 198 1.60 -7.61 -0.02
C ALA A 198 3.11 -7.54 0.30
N LEU A 199 3.90 -8.47 -0.24
CA LEU A 199 5.36 -8.46 -0.08
C LEU A 199 5.99 -7.23 -0.71
N GLU A 200 5.57 -6.84 -1.91
CA GLU A 200 6.05 -5.61 -2.56
C GLU A 200 5.80 -4.38 -1.70
N LEU A 201 4.56 -4.23 -1.18
CA LEU A 201 4.20 -3.09 -0.33
C LEU A 201 4.95 -3.11 0.99
N LEU A 202 5.02 -4.24 1.68
CA LEU A 202 5.74 -4.36 2.96
C LEU A 202 7.26 -4.17 2.78
N HIS A 203 7.83 -4.66 1.68
CA HIS A 203 9.23 -4.43 1.31
C HIS A 203 9.51 -2.94 1.16
N ASN A 204 8.64 -2.20 0.47
CA ASN A 204 8.79 -0.74 0.32
C ASN A 204 8.83 -0.02 1.68
N VAL A 205 8.02 -0.46 2.67
CA VAL A 205 8.07 0.09 4.04
C VAL A 205 9.41 -0.19 4.72
N VAL A 206 9.89 -1.43 4.61
CA VAL A 206 11.11 -1.90 5.28
C VAL A 206 12.37 -1.26 4.68
N THR A 207 12.37 -0.98 3.38
CA THR A 207 13.50 -0.36 2.68
C THR A 207 13.43 1.15 2.58
N ALA A 208 12.29 1.77 2.91
CA ALA A 208 12.12 3.21 2.85
C ALA A 208 13.19 3.95 3.67
N PRO A 209 13.70 5.10 3.18
CA PRO A 209 14.64 5.92 3.95
C PRO A 209 14.04 6.34 5.29
N MET A 210 14.77 6.07 6.38
CA MET A 210 14.39 6.48 7.73
C MET A 210 15.63 6.84 8.55
N SER A 211 15.59 7.98 9.24
CA SER A 211 16.65 8.39 10.17
C SER A 211 16.48 7.70 11.53
N THR A 212 15.24 7.56 11.98
CA THR A 212 14.85 6.88 13.22
C THR A 212 13.93 5.71 12.92
N ILE A 213 13.98 4.69 13.78
CA ILE A 213 13.07 3.55 13.66
C ILE A 213 11.65 3.99 14.03
N ASN A 214 10.68 3.63 13.20
CA ASN A 214 9.27 3.93 13.47
C ASN A 214 8.47 2.65 13.71
N ALA A 215 7.38 2.75 14.48
CA ALA A 215 6.55 1.60 14.84
C ALA A 215 5.90 0.94 13.62
N ILE A 216 5.58 1.71 12.58
CA ILE A 216 4.98 1.21 11.33
C ILE A 216 5.95 0.23 10.65
N ALA A 217 7.23 0.58 10.56
CA ALA A 217 8.27 -0.25 9.95
C ALA A 217 8.50 -1.55 10.75
N VAL A 218 8.45 -1.47 12.09
CA VAL A 218 8.56 -2.66 12.95
C VAL A 218 7.37 -3.61 12.69
N GLU A 219 6.13 -3.11 12.71
CA GLU A 219 4.95 -3.92 12.44
C GLU A 219 4.89 -4.46 11.00
N ALA A 220 5.37 -3.67 10.03
CA ALA A 220 5.49 -4.10 8.65
C ALA A 220 6.53 -5.22 8.51
N TYR A 221 7.68 -5.12 9.17
CA TYR A 221 8.72 -6.14 9.11
C TYR A 221 8.28 -7.48 9.70
N LYS A 222 7.55 -7.47 10.82
CA LYS A 222 6.91 -8.68 11.38
C LYS A 222 6.03 -9.38 10.34
N LYS A 223 5.14 -8.62 9.69
CA LYS A 223 4.24 -9.16 8.65
C LYS A 223 5.00 -9.57 7.39
N TYR A 224 6.06 -8.85 7.03
CA TYR A 224 6.92 -9.16 5.89
C TYR A 224 7.58 -10.53 6.06
N ILE A 225 8.10 -10.83 7.27
CA ILE A 225 8.64 -12.15 7.61
C ILE A 225 7.57 -13.23 7.42
N LEU A 226 6.40 -13.06 8.06
CA LEU A 226 5.34 -14.07 8.02
C LEU A 226 4.83 -14.34 6.60
N VAL A 227 4.58 -13.28 5.82
CA VAL A 227 4.11 -13.42 4.44
C VAL A 227 5.19 -14.04 3.55
N SER A 228 6.47 -13.72 3.79
CA SER A 228 7.57 -14.34 3.04
C SER A 228 7.63 -15.85 3.29
N LEU A 229 7.43 -16.29 4.53
CA LEU A 229 7.37 -17.71 4.87
C LEU A 229 6.17 -18.41 4.22
N ILE A 230 5.00 -17.74 4.19
CA ILE A 230 3.77 -18.30 3.59
C ILE A 230 3.90 -18.42 2.06
N HIS A 231 4.40 -17.38 1.39
CA HIS A 231 4.40 -17.32 -0.08
C HIS A 231 5.67 -17.89 -0.72
N ASN A 232 6.84 -17.52 -0.20
CA ASN A 232 8.12 -17.91 -0.78
C ASN A 232 8.68 -19.20 -0.14
N GLY A 233 8.14 -19.62 1.01
CA GLY A 233 8.66 -20.75 1.78
C GLY A 233 10.02 -20.50 2.43
N GLN A 234 10.51 -19.25 2.40
CA GLN A 234 11.79 -18.86 2.96
C GLN A 234 11.82 -17.37 3.27
N PHE A 235 12.72 -16.98 4.18
CA PHE A 235 12.96 -15.59 4.51
C PHE A 235 14.46 -15.33 4.65
N SER A 236 14.94 -14.27 4.00
CA SER A 236 16.30 -13.78 4.21
C SER A 236 16.30 -12.60 5.16
N THR A 237 17.08 -12.70 6.24
CA THR A 237 17.23 -11.59 7.20
C THR A 237 18.02 -10.41 6.63
N SER A 238 18.71 -10.57 5.50
CA SER A 238 19.51 -9.50 4.90
C SER A 238 18.62 -8.56 4.08
N LEU A 239 18.54 -7.30 4.49
CA LEU A 239 17.91 -6.26 3.68
C LEU A 239 18.84 -5.80 2.55
N PRO A 240 18.29 -5.26 1.43
CA PRO A 240 19.10 -4.68 0.37
C PRO A 240 20.04 -3.59 0.87
N LYS A 241 21.18 -3.40 0.17
CA LYS A 241 22.20 -2.41 0.53
C LYS A 241 21.68 -0.97 0.55
N TYR A 242 20.66 -0.66 -0.27
CA TYR A 242 20.03 0.66 -0.33
C TYR A 242 19.05 0.92 0.82
N ALA A 243 18.67 -0.10 1.60
CA ALA A 243 17.86 0.11 2.79
C ALA A 243 18.65 0.92 3.82
N SER A 244 17.96 1.74 4.62
CA SER A 244 18.62 2.58 5.62
C SER A 244 19.45 1.75 6.62
N SER A 245 20.59 2.29 7.06
CA SER A 245 21.42 1.67 8.09
C SER A 245 20.65 1.47 9.41
N THR A 246 19.74 2.41 9.72
CA THR A 246 18.81 2.30 10.85
C THR A 246 17.91 1.08 10.73
N ALA A 247 17.31 0.83 9.56
CA ALA A 247 16.49 -0.37 9.33
C ALA A 247 17.32 -1.65 9.45
N GLN A 248 18.46 -1.72 8.77
CA GLN A 248 19.36 -2.89 8.77
C GLN A 248 19.82 -3.27 10.19
N ARG A 249 20.16 -2.28 11.02
CA ARG A 249 20.66 -2.53 12.39
C ARG A 249 19.56 -2.91 13.37
N ASN A 250 18.39 -2.28 13.27
CA ASN A 250 17.42 -2.30 14.37
C ASN A 250 16.21 -3.20 14.14
N LEU A 251 15.73 -3.37 12.89
CA LEU A 251 14.49 -4.13 12.63
C LEU A 251 14.58 -5.58 13.10
N LYS A 252 15.74 -6.21 12.89
CA LYS A 252 16.01 -7.57 13.38
C LYS A 252 15.88 -7.66 14.89
N ASN A 253 16.49 -6.72 15.62
CA ASN A 253 16.51 -6.72 17.09
C ASN A 253 15.10 -6.54 17.67
N PHE A 254 14.28 -5.66 17.08
CA PHE A 254 12.90 -5.44 17.55
C PHE A 254 11.93 -6.59 17.19
N CYS A 255 12.28 -7.42 16.21
CA CYS A 255 11.43 -8.49 15.70
C CYS A 255 12.01 -9.89 15.94
N GLN A 256 12.85 -10.03 16.97
CA GLN A 256 13.61 -11.25 17.25
C GLN A 256 12.72 -12.53 17.33
N PRO A 257 11.54 -12.53 17.97
CA PRO A 257 10.67 -13.71 17.98
C PRO A 257 10.19 -14.16 16.58
N TYR A 258 10.05 -13.22 15.64
CA TYR A 258 9.66 -13.52 14.26
C TYR A 258 10.84 -14.03 13.43
N VAL A 259 12.04 -13.51 13.70
CA VAL A 259 13.28 -13.98 13.07
C VAL A 259 13.60 -15.41 13.52
N GLU A 260 13.45 -15.71 14.80
CA GLU A 260 13.61 -17.05 15.35
C GLU A 260 12.54 -18.02 14.80
N LEU A 261 11.29 -17.58 14.69
CA LEU A 261 10.24 -18.34 14.00
C LEU A 261 10.66 -18.72 12.57
N ALA A 262 11.24 -17.76 11.82
CA ALA A 262 11.74 -18.02 10.47
C ALA A 262 12.90 -19.03 10.46
N ASN A 263 13.80 -18.97 11.44
CA ASN A 263 14.88 -19.95 11.57
C ASN A 263 14.34 -21.36 11.88
N CYS A 264 13.35 -21.48 12.78
CA CYS A 264 12.66 -22.75 13.06
C CYS A 264 11.97 -23.31 11.81
N TYR A 265 11.36 -22.44 10.99
CA TYR A 265 10.70 -22.83 9.74
C TYR A 265 11.67 -23.46 8.73
N VAL A 266 12.90 -22.93 8.61
CA VAL A 266 13.92 -23.45 7.68
C VAL A 266 14.31 -24.89 8.02
N ASN A 267 14.32 -25.27 9.30
CA ASN A 267 14.62 -26.65 9.74
C ASN A 267 13.59 -27.68 9.26
N GLY A 268 12.38 -27.25 8.85
CA GLY A 268 11.34 -28.10 8.28
C GLY A 268 10.61 -29.04 9.26
N LYS A 269 10.94 -28.99 10.56
CA LYS A 269 10.33 -29.82 11.60
C LYS A 269 9.09 -29.16 12.20
N ILE A 270 7.93 -29.79 11.99
CA ILE A 270 6.61 -29.21 12.35
C ILE A 270 6.42 -29.13 13.84
N THR A 271 6.76 -30.20 14.56
CA THR A 271 6.67 -30.25 16.02
C THR A 271 7.48 -29.14 16.71
N GLU A 272 8.69 -28.85 16.22
CA GLU A 272 9.54 -27.79 16.78
C GLU A 272 8.92 -26.39 16.53
N LEU A 273 8.37 -26.17 15.34
CA LEU A 273 7.69 -24.93 14.98
C LEU A 273 6.43 -24.71 15.83
N GLU A 274 5.60 -25.74 16.00
CA GLU A 274 4.38 -25.68 16.81
C GLU A 274 4.69 -25.39 18.28
N VAL A 275 5.71 -26.04 18.85
CA VAL A 275 6.18 -25.78 20.22
C VAL A 275 6.65 -24.33 20.36
N TYR A 276 7.42 -23.81 19.40
CA TYR A 276 7.88 -22.42 19.41
C TYR A 276 6.72 -21.42 19.33
N VAL A 277 5.74 -21.68 18.46
CA VAL A 277 4.53 -20.86 18.33
C VAL A 277 3.71 -20.86 19.61
N GLN A 278 3.56 -22.01 20.26
CA GLN A 278 2.81 -22.12 21.51
C GLN A 278 3.54 -21.44 22.67
N ALA A 279 4.87 -21.52 22.73
CA ALA A 279 5.68 -20.84 23.74
C ALA A 279 5.64 -19.30 23.61
N ASN A 280 5.53 -18.77 22.39
CA ASN A 280 5.50 -17.33 22.11
C ASN A 280 4.10 -16.79 21.77
N ARG A 281 3.04 -17.57 22.07
CA ARG A 281 1.66 -17.27 21.66
C ARG A 281 1.21 -15.88 22.09
N ASP A 282 1.42 -15.52 23.36
CA ASP A 282 0.99 -14.25 23.93
C ASP A 282 1.60 -13.05 23.18
N LYS A 283 2.84 -13.21 22.70
CA LYS A 283 3.53 -12.18 21.91
C LYS A 283 2.92 -11.99 20.53
N PHE A 284 2.58 -13.08 19.85
CA PHE A 284 1.91 -13.02 18.55
C PHE A 284 0.47 -12.53 18.65
N GLU A 285 -0.21 -12.82 19.76
CA GLU A 285 -1.55 -12.33 20.06
C GLU A 285 -1.53 -10.83 20.40
N SER A 286 -0.58 -10.37 21.22
CA SER A 286 -0.41 -8.94 21.51
C SER A 286 -0.14 -8.11 20.25
N ASP A 287 0.61 -8.67 19.30
CA ASP A 287 0.92 -8.03 18.02
C ASP A 287 -0.21 -8.21 16.97
N SER A 288 -1.33 -8.87 17.32
CA SER A 288 -2.45 -9.18 16.41
C SER A 288 -2.05 -9.96 15.14
N ASN A 289 -0.99 -10.77 15.22
CA ASN A 289 -0.45 -11.55 14.10
C ASN A 289 -0.66 -13.07 14.24
N LEU A 290 -1.28 -13.54 15.33
CA LEU A 290 -1.47 -14.97 15.61
C LEU A 290 -2.14 -15.74 14.46
N GLY A 291 -3.11 -15.13 13.77
CA GLY A 291 -3.76 -15.74 12.60
C GLY A 291 -2.79 -16.02 11.45
N LEU A 292 -1.86 -15.09 11.18
CA LEU A 292 -0.83 -15.26 10.15
C LEU A 292 0.23 -16.28 10.57
N VAL A 293 0.60 -16.31 11.86
CA VAL A 293 1.53 -17.31 12.39
C VAL A 293 0.97 -18.73 12.22
N LYS A 294 -0.35 -18.93 12.45
CA LYS A 294 -1.01 -20.22 12.16
C LYS A 294 -0.97 -20.58 10.67
N GLN A 295 -1.07 -19.58 9.78
CA GLN A 295 -0.91 -19.81 8.35
C GLN A 295 0.52 -20.19 7.98
N VAL A 296 1.54 -19.63 8.66
CA VAL A 296 2.94 -20.07 8.51
C VAL A 296 3.09 -21.54 8.90
N VAL A 297 2.53 -21.98 10.03
CA VAL A 297 2.57 -23.40 10.41
C VAL A 297 1.90 -24.27 9.33
N SER A 298 0.74 -23.83 8.82
CA SER A 298 0.00 -24.55 7.77
C SER A 298 0.76 -24.59 6.44
N SER A 299 1.49 -23.53 6.08
CA SER A 299 2.27 -23.48 4.84
C SER A 299 3.48 -24.43 4.88
N MET A 300 3.97 -24.81 6.07
CA MET A 300 5.10 -25.73 6.17
C MET A 300 4.79 -27.12 5.61
N TYR A 301 3.56 -27.59 5.78
CA TYR A 301 3.10 -28.85 5.18
C TYR A 301 3.22 -28.78 3.65
N LYS A 302 2.70 -27.71 3.05
CA LYS A 302 2.80 -27.46 1.59
C LYS A 302 4.27 -27.37 1.15
N GLN A 303 5.10 -26.65 1.89
CA GLN A 303 6.52 -26.50 1.58
C GLN A 303 7.29 -27.83 1.64
N ASN A 304 7.01 -28.66 2.65
CA ASN A 304 7.63 -29.97 2.77
C ASN A 304 7.21 -30.90 1.62
N ILE A 305 5.94 -30.85 1.19
CA ILE A 305 5.48 -31.60 0.00
C ILE A 305 6.16 -31.09 -1.27
N GLN A 306 6.30 -29.76 -1.45
CA GLN A 306 7.04 -29.19 -2.58
C GLN A 306 8.51 -29.64 -2.62
N ARG A 307 9.16 -29.78 -1.47
CA ARG A 307 10.54 -30.33 -1.42
C ARG A 307 10.61 -31.78 -1.93
N LEU A 308 9.57 -32.59 -1.70
CA LEU A 308 9.53 -33.98 -2.18
C LEU A 308 9.47 -34.05 -3.72
N THR A 309 8.91 -33.05 -4.39
CA THR A 309 8.86 -33.04 -5.87
C THR A 309 10.25 -32.84 -6.49
N GLN A 310 11.23 -32.35 -5.72
CA GLN A 310 12.61 -32.16 -6.18
C GLN A 310 13.43 -33.45 -6.10
N THR A 311 13.05 -34.39 -5.23
CA THR A 311 13.81 -35.61 -4.96
C THR A 311 13.14 -36.87 -5.48
N TYR A 312 11.82 -36.86 -5.63
CA TYR A 312 11.03 -38.02 -6.01
C TYR A 312 10.23 -37.77 -7.28
N LEU A 313 10.20 -38.76 -8.17
CA LEU A 313 9.28 -38.79 -9.31
C LEU A 313 7.93 -39.41 -8.92
N THR A 314 7.95 -40.44 -8.06
CA THR A 314 6.75 -41.12 -7.59
C THR A 314 6.97 -41.53 -6.14
N LEU A 315 5.98 -41.25 -5.28
CA LEU A 315 6.06 -41.49 -3.85
C LEU A 315 4.71 -41.96 -3.31
N SER A 316 4.70 -42.85 -2.33
CA SER A 316 3.44 -43.32 -1.74
C SER A 316 2.80 -42.26 -0.85
N LEU A 317 1.47 -42.26 -0.75
CA LEU A 317 0.74 -41.37 0.16
C LEU A 317 1.12 -41.60 1.63
N GLN A 318 1.49 -42.83 1.98
CA GLN A 318 1.97 -43.17 3.32
C GLN A 318 3.34 -42.56 3.60
N ASP A 319 4.27 -42.61 2.65
CA ASP A 319 5.60 -42.03 2.81
C ASP A 319 5.56 -40.50 2.86
N ILE A 320 4.66 -39.89 2.07
CA ILE A 320 4.36 -38.46 2.17
C ILE A 320 3.85 -38.13 3.58
N ALA A 321 2.87 -38.88 4.08
CA ALA A 321 2.33 -38.65 5.42
C ALA A 321 3.42 -38.78 6.51
N ASN A 322 4.27 -39.82 6.42
CA ASN A 322 5.34 -40.05 7.39
C ASN A 322 6.41 -38.94 7.35
N THR A 323 6.81 -38.51 6.16
CA THR A 323 7.89 -37.53 5.98
C THR A 323 7.45 -36.12 6.34
N VAL A 324 6.19 -35.79 6.05
CA VAL A 324 5.58 -34.50 6.34
C VAL A 324 4.92 -34.47 7.73
N GLN A 325 4.98 -35.57 8.49
CA GLN A 325 4.38 -35.69 9.84
C GLN A 325 2.86 -35.48 9.87
N LEU A 326 2.15 -35.96 8.85
CA LEU A 326 0.68 -35.99 8.80
C LEU A 326 0.13 -37.26 9.48
N ASN A 327 -1.11 -37.21 9.95
CA ASN A 327 -1.68 -38.30 10.74
C ASN A 327 -2.11 -39.50 9.87
N SER A 328 -2.42 -39.27 8.60
CA SER A 328 -2.94 -40.31 7.72
C SER A 328 -2.61 -40.09 6.24
N PRO A 329 -2.56 -41.16 5.43
CA PRO A 329 -2.39 -41.04 3.99
C PRO A 329 -3.56 -40.29 3.31
N LYS A 330 -4.76 -40.30 3.91
CA LYS A 330 -5.91 -39.53 3.44
C LYS A 330 -5.71 -38.02 3.61
N GLU A 331 -5.07 -37.62 4.71
CA GLU A 331 -4.71 -36.22 4.96
C GLU A 331 -3.64 -35.76 3.96
N ALA A 332 -2.64 -36.61 3.69
CA ALA A 332 -1.66 -36.37 2.63
C ALA A 332 -2.31 -36.23 1.25
N GLU A 333 -3.27 -37.10 0.91
CA GLU A 333 -4.03 -37.03 -0.34
C GLU A 333 -4.78 -35.70 -0.46
N MET A 334 -5.45 -35.26 0.62
CA MET A 334 -6.17 -33.99 0.65
C MET A 334 -5.25 -32.78 0.44
N HIS A 335 -4.07 -32.76 1.08
CA HIS A 335 -3.09 -31.70 0.87
C HIS A 335 -2.57 -31.67 -0.56
N VAL A 336 -2.18 -32.84 -1.11
CA VAL A 336 -1.70 -32.94 -2.50
C VAL A 336 -2.78 -32.47 -3.47
N LEU A 337 -4.04 -32.87 -3.26
CA LEU A 337 -5.15 -32.44 -4.11
C LEU A 337 -5.36 -30.92 -4.08
N GLN A 338 -5.32 -30.31 -2.89
CA GLN A 338 -5.41 -28.84 -2.74
C GLN A 338 -4.26 -28.14 -3.46
N MET A 339 -3.03 -28.63 -3.31
CA MET A 339 -1.86 -28.03 -3.97
C MET A 339 -1.93 -28.16 -5.51
N ILE A 340 -2.50 -29.26 -6.05
CA ILE A 340 -2.75 -29.39 -7.49
C ILE A 340 -3.81 -28.37 -7.94
N GLN A 341 -4.90 -28.22 -7.18
CA GLN A 341 -5.98 -27.29 -7.51
C GLN A 341 -5.53 -25.82 -7.46
N ASP A 342 -4.69 -25.48 -6.49
CA ASP A 342 -4.10 -24.14 -6.32
C ASP A 342 -2.99 -23.86 -7.36
N GLY A 343 -2.54 -24.87 -8.13
CA GLY A 343 -1.46 -24.74 -9.10
C GLY A 343 -0.07 -24.65 -8.46
N GLU A 344 0.08 -25.10 -7.22
CA GLU A 344 1.34 -25.05 -6.46
C GLU A 344 2.28 -26.22 -6.78
N ILE A 345 1.73 -27.36 -7.23
CA ILE A 345 2.48 -28.53 -7.72
C ILE A 345 1.75 -29.15 -8.92
N TYR A 346 2.52 -29.79 -9.80
CA TYR A 346 1.99 -30.62 -10.87
C TYR A 346 2.14 -32.08 -10.48
N ALA A 347 1.03 -32.77 -10.21
CA ALA A 347 1.05 -34.16 -9.78
C ALA A 347 -0.22 -34.91 -10.19
N THR A 348 -0.14 -36.24 -10.23
CA THR A 348 -1.27 -37.14 -10.47
C THR A 348 -1.38 -38.15 -9.33
N ILE A 349 -2.59 -38.35 -8.80
CA ILE A 349 -2.86 -39.26 -7.69
C ILE A 349 -3.46 -40.54 -8.25
N ASN A 350 -2.82 -41.68 -7.96
CA ASN A 350 -3.37 -43.00 -8.24
C ASN A 350 -3.90 -43.63 -6.95
N GLN A 351 -5.22 -43.59 -6.77
CA GLN A 351 -5.90 -44.12 -5.59
C GLN A 351 -5.85 -45.65 -5.47
N LYS A 352 -5.70 -46.38 -6.58
CA LYS A 352 -5.64 -47.85 -6.55
C LYS A 352 -4.33 -48.33 -5.91
N ASP A 353 -3.24 -47.67 -6.28
CA ASP A 353 -1.89 -48.03 -5.83
C ASP A 353 -1.44 -47.20 -4.61
N GLY A 354 -2.20 -46.15 -4.25
CA GLY A 354 -1.85 -45.24 -3.16
C GLY A 354 -0.60 -44.40 -3.45
N MET A 355 -0.33 -44.11 -4.73
CA MET A 355 0.88 -43.42 -5.19
C MET A 355 0.58 -42.05 -5.78
N VAL A 356 1.49 -41.11 -5.54
CA VAL A 356 1.51 -39.78 -6.17
C VAL A 356 2.67 -39.73 -7.15
N ARG A 357 2.38 -39.41 -8.40
CA ARG A 357 3.39 -39.18 -9.44
C ARG A 357 3.53 -37.68 -9.69
N PHE A 358 4.69 -37.13 -9.37
CA PHE A 358 5.03 -35.73 -9.62
C PHE A 358 5.38 -35.53 -11.10
N LEU A 359 4.98 -34.39 -11.63
CA LEU A 359 5.11 -33.99 -13.03
C LEU A 359 5.88 -32.67 -13.12
N GLU A 360 6.42 -32.40 -14.31
CA GLU A 360 6.95 -31.08 -14.65
C GLU A 360 5.82 -30.14 -15.08
N ASP A 361 6.13 -28.84 -15.14
CA ASP A 361 5.20 -27.82 -15.61
C ASP A 361 4.67 -28.16 -17.01
N PRO A 362 3.34 -28.26 -17.21
CA PRO A 362 2.76 -28.59 -18.50
C PRO A 362 2.83 -27.44 -19.52
N GLU A 363 3.20 -26.21 -19.12
CA GLU A 363 3.27 -25.06 -20.02
C GLU A 363 4.33 -25.26 -21.11
N GLN A 364 3.89 -25.22 -22.37
CA GLN A 364 4.75 -25.41 -23.53
C GLN A 364 5.07 -24.09 -24.26
N TYR A 365 4.56 -22.96 -23.77
CA TYR A 365 4.76 -21.63 -24.35
C TYR A 365 4.23 -21.46 -25.78
N LYS A 366 3.25 -22.28 -26.18
CA LYS A 366 2.70 -22.30 -27.56
C LYS A 366 1.27 -21.77 -27.65
N THR A 367 0.66 -21.43 -26.52
CA THR A 367 -0.75 -21.06 -26.46
C THR A 367 -0.95 -19.58 -26.85
N CYS A 368 -2.11 -19.24 -27.42
CA CYS A 368 -2.50 -17.85 -27.65
C CYS A 368 -2.51 -17.04 -26.34
N GLN A 369 -2.89 -17.67 -25.22
CA GLN A 369 -2.84 -17.06 -23.90
C GLN A 369 -1.41 -16.64 -23.52
N MET A 370 -0.39 -17.44 -23.85
CA MET A 370 1.00 -17.06 -23.60
C MET A 370 1.41 -15.87 -24.48
N ILE A 371 0.98 -15.83 -25.74
CA ILE A 371 1.22 -14.68 -26.63
C ILE A 371 0.60 -13.40 -26.04
N GLU A 372 -0.64 -13.46 -25.55
CA GLU A 372 -1.31 -12.33 -24.89
C GLU A 372 -0.58 -11.87 -23.62
N ARG A 373 -0.08 -12.81 -22.80
CA ARG A 373 0.73 -12.49 -21.61
C ARG A 373 2.05 -11.81 -21.98
N ILE A 374 2.70 -12.27 -23.04
CA ILE A 374 3.95 -11.68 -23.54
C ILE A 374 3.67 -10.27 -24.10
N ASP A 375 2.64 -10.11 -24.92
CA ASP A 375 2.25 -8.80 -25.46
C ASP A 375 1.92 -7.81 -24.34
N SER A 376 1.11 -8.21 -23.35
CA SER A 376 0.84 -7.38 -22.17
C SER A 376 2.11 -6.98 -21.41
N SER A 377 3.08 -7.90 -21.29
CA SER A 377 4.37 -7.61 -20.66
C SER A 377 5.21 -6.61 -21.48
N ILE A 378 5.21 -6.75 -22.81
CA ILE A 378 5.87 -5.83 -23.74
C ILE A 378 5.26 -4.44 -23.62
N GLN A 379 3.92 -4.32 -23.63
CA GLN A 379 3.23 -3.04 -23.47
C GLN A 379 3.59 -2.37 -22.14
N ARG A 380 3.66 -3.13 -21.03
CA ARG A 380 4.12 -2.62 -19.74
C ARG A 380 5.55 -2.09 -19.81
N ILE A 381 6.47 -2.85 -20.40
CA ILE A 381 7.88 -2.44 -20.55
C ILE A 381 8.01 -1.19 -21.41
N MET A 382 7.27 -1.10 -22.52
CA MET A 382 7.24 0.08 -23.39
C MET A 382 6.74 1.32 -22.63
N SER A 383 5.69 1.18 -21.83
CA SER A 383 5.17 2.29 -21.02
C SER A 383 6.20 2.77 -19.98
N LEU A 384 6.88 1.84 -19.32
CA LEU A 384 7.94 2.14 -18.36
C LEU A 384 9.14 2.81 -19.04
N SER A 385 9.57 2.32 -20.21
CA SER A 385 10.66 2.91 -20.99
C SER A 385 10.34 4.35 -21.40
N LYS A 386 9.11 4.61 -21.87
CA LYS A 386 8.66 5.96 -22.22
C LYS A 386 8.73 6.90 -21.02
N LYS A 387 8.32 6.40 -19.85
CA LYS A 387 8.38 7.17 -18.61
C LYS A 387 9.83 7.47 -18.17
N LEU A 388 10.71 6.47 -18.23
CA LEU A 388 12.13 6.65 -17.92
C LEU A 388 12.78 7.69 -18.84
N MET A 389 12.48 7.67 -20.14
CA MET A 389 12.96 8.70 -21.07
C MET A 389 12.45 10.09 -20.67
N GLY A 390 11.17 10.23 -20.34
CA GLY A 390 10.63 11.51 -19.87
C GLY A 390 11.28 12.00 -18.56
N MET A 391 11.58 11.10 -17.63
CA MET A 391 12.30 11.44 -16.40
C MET A 391 13.74 11.87 -16.68
N ASP A 392 14.45 11.19 -17.59
CA ASP A 392 15.81 11.53 -18.01
C ASP A 392 15.87 12.89 -18.71
N GLU A 393 14.89 13.20 -19.57
CA GLU A 393 14.74 14.52 -20.19
C GLU A 393 14.53 15.62 -19.14
N LEU A 394 13.63 15.41 -18.18
CA LEU A 394 13.38 16.37 -17.10
C LEU A 394 14.63 16.60 -16.23
N MET A 395 15.35 15.53 -15.88
CA MET A 395 16.60 15.63 -15.12
C MET A 395 17.72 16.31 -15.91
N SER A 396 17.81 16.04 -17.22
CA SER A 396 18.80 16.64 -18.12
C SER A 396 18.59 18.15 -18.28
N CYS A 397 17.36 18.64 -18.10
CA CYS A 397 17.03 20.05 -18.11
C CYS A 397 17.12 20.74 -16.75
N ASP A 398 17.36 20.02 -15.65
CA ASP A 398 17.44 20.61 -14.31
C ASP A 398 18.70 21.47 -14.15
N PRO A 399 18.57 22.79 -13.86
CA PRO A 399 19.70 23.69 -13.67
C PRO A 399 20.69 23.22 -12.58
N LEU A 400 20.21 22.60 -11.50
CA LEU A 400 21.05 22.07 -10.43
C LEU A 400 21.86 20.86 -10.88
N TYR A 401 21.23 19.98 -11.67
CA TYR A 401 21.90 18.84 -12.29
C TYR A 401 22.97 19.30 -13.27
N LEU A 402 22.62 20.19 -14.21
CA LEU A 402 23.56 20.74 -15.20
C LEU A 402 24.75 21.44 -14.55
N THR A 403 24.53 22.17 -13.44
CA THR A 403 25.61 22.83 -12.69
C THR A 403 26.59 21.83 -12.05
N LYS A 404 26.11 20.68 -11.59
CA LYS A 404 26.96 19.62 -11.02
C LYS A 404 27.62 18.75 -12.10
N ALA A 405 26.84 18.29 -13.08
CA ALA A 405 27.34 17.49 -14.20
C ALA A 405 28.36 18.26 -15.04
N GLY A 406 28.17 19.57 -15.23
CA GLY A 406 29.14 20.45 -15.89
C GLY A 406 30.46 20.61 -15.11
N ARG A 407 30.43 20.52 -13.78
CA ARG A 407 31.63 20.55 -12.92
C ARG A 407 32.36 19.21 -12.92
N GLU A 408 31.64 18.08 -12.95
CA GLU A 408 32.23 16.74 -13.00
C GLU A 408 32.78 16.37 -14.39
N ARG A 409 32.28 17.00 -15.47
CA ARG A 409 32.82 16.81 -16.83
C ARG A 409 34.20 17.43 -17.07
N GLN A 410 34.78 18.17 -16.11
CA GLN A 410 36.19 18.59 -16.17
C GLN A 410 37.06 17.73 -15.25
N ARG A 411 37.51 16.58 -15.78
CA ARG A 411 38.77 15.86 -15.50
C ARG A 411 38.64 14.40 -16.01
N PHE A 412 38.51 14.25 -17.32
CA PHE A 412 39.10 13.09 -17.98
C PHE A 412 40.28 13.66 -18.76
N ASP A 413 41.47 13.59 -18.17
CA ASP A 413 42.71 13.82 -18.91
C ASP A 413 42.75 12.77 -20.03
N PHE A 414 42.94 13.24 -21.26
CA PHE A 414 42.99 12.41 -22.47
C PHE A 414 44.18 11.43 -22.50
N ASP A 415 45.02 11.42 -21.47
CA ASP A 415 46.26 10.63 -21.36
C ASP A 415 46.07 9.24 -20.73
N ASP A 416 44.88 8.90 -20.23
CA ASP A 416 44.58 7.56 -19.64
C ASP A 416 44.16 6.50 -20.68
N PHE A 417 44.32 6.76 -21.98
CA PHE A 417 44.31 5.69 -22.98
C PHE A 417 45.62 4.92 -22.92
N ASP A 418 45.65 3.93 -22.03
CA ASP A 418 46.69 2.92 -21.93
C ASP A 418 47.05 2.39 -23.33
N SER A 419 48.30 2.63 -23.69
CA SER A 419 48.93 2.19 -24.94
C SER A 419 48.75 0.69 -25.14
N VAL A 420 48.20 0.33 -26.30
CA VAL A 420 48.16 -1.03 -26.85
C VAL A 420 49.51 -1.73 -26.64
N PRO A 421 49.59 -2.92 -26.02
CA PRO A 421 50.82 -3.69 -26.00
C PRO A 421 51.12 -4.21 -27.42
N GLN A 422 51.88 -3.44 -28.19
CA GLN A 422 52.59 -3.99 -29.34
C GLN A 422 53.70 -4.90 -28.82
N LYS A 423 53.50 -6.21 -28.93
CA LYS A 423 54.56 -7.21 -29.14
C LYS A 423 53.93 -8.56 -29.52
N PHE A 424 53.60 -8.70 -30.80
CA PHE A 424 53.90 -9.94 -31.50
C PHE A 424 55.28 -9.73 -32.12
N ASN A 425 56.24 -10.56 -31.72
CA ASN A 425 57.44 -10.80 -32.53
C ASN A 425 57.86 -12.25 -32.33
N THR A 426 57.74 -12.97 -33.46
CA THR A 426 58.46 -14.17 -33.93
C THR A 426 58.49 -15.42 -33.07
#